data_AF-A0A077QZA1-F1
#
_entry.id   AF-A0A077QZA1-F1
#
_cell.length_a   1.000
_cell.length_b   1.000
_cell.length_c   1.000
_cell.angle_alpha   90.00
_cell.angle_beta   90.00
_cell.angle_gamma   90.00
#
_symmetry.space_group_name_H-M   'P 1'
#
loop_
_entity.id
_entity.type
_entity.pdbx_description
1 polymer ?
#
loop_
_entity_poly.entity_id
_entity_poly.type
_entity_poly.pdbx_seq_one_letter_code
_entity_poly.pdbx_strand_id
1 'polypeptide(L)'
;MSTAQLSAQRQKLPFGLQPHHITFALYLSSIVILGTTYSIVFGTHLENVRISSGAVGPSGSEFPSTLPGATVAPYVQTGVDGSTNLGPIPPTILLPPHHVLNYWANRKNIVNQIFVKKAWLWTTFAWALQLFFLRLAPQSAPVATRTSLVKPRQSAPVGSRIDHKKDKDSPSSSSASSASSAAAATITSPVSISVLRYIFATSFWLLFANWFFGPPLAERILTYTGAVCVPNTELQSPIDELYCRTRTPLSSSSHPALFSASSSSKTIRPMWRGGHDISGHTFIMVLSSLLLLEDIAPYLAQLLGRGSLRKFLFQGQQYSNAFVPGRVLWTMKAKAAVAATLALVGLWSWMLWNTAIYFHTPQEKVSGLIVGLFAWLLLPKGN
;
A
#
# COMPACT_ATOMS: atom_id res chain seq x y z
N MET A 1 -10.21 27.48 -34.95
CA MET A 1 -10.11 26.53 -33.82
C MET A 1 -10.07 27.30 -32.52
N SER A 2 -11.08 27.13 -31.66
CA SER A 2 -11.18 27.85 -30.38
C SER A 2 -10.15 27.34 -29.38
N THR A 3 -9.64 28.22 -28.52
CA THR A 3 -8.75 27.91 -27.37
C THR A 3 -9.30 26.79 -26.45
N ALA A 4 -10.61 26.50 -26.52
CA ALA A 4 -11.25 25.38 -25.85
C ALA A 4 -10.88 23.99 -26.42
N GLN A 5 -10.48 23.88 -27.69
CA GLN A 5 -10.06 22.60 -28.27
C GLN A 5 -8.58 22.27 -27.99
N LEU A 6 -7.74 23.28 -27.76
CA LEU A 6 -6.34 23.11 -27.37
C LEU A 6 -6.18 22.63 -25.91
N SER A 7 -7.15 22.88 -25.02
CA SER A 7 -7.12 22.38 -23.64
C SER A 7 -7.52 20.91 -23.50
N ALA A 8 -8.29 20.39 -24.47
CA ALA A 8 -8.72 18.98 -24.50
C ALA A 8 -7.62 18.01 -24.96
N GLN A 9 -6.52 18.55 -25.50
CA GLN A 9 -5.37 17.79 -26.01
C GLN A 9 -4.20 17.75 -25.02
N ARG A 10 -4.45 17.99 -23.73
CA ARG A 10 -3.43 17.83 -22.68
C ARG A 10 -3.24 16.34 -22.39
N GLN A 11 -2.17 15.79 -22.97
CA GLN A 11 -1.61 14.45 -22.83
C GLN A 11 -2.29 13.59 -21.76
N LYS A 12 -3.26 12.77 -22.17
CA LYS A 12 -3.67 11.61 -21.39
C LYS A 12 -2.43 10.72 -21.28
N LEU A 13 -1.90 10.56 -20.07
CA LEU A 13 -0.82 9.60 -19.83
C LEU A 13 -1.30 8.20 -20.31
N PRO A 14 -0.39 7.32 -20.74
CA PRO A 14 -0.74 5.96 -21.11
C PRO A 14 -1.51 5.28 -19.97
N PHE A 15 -2.42 4.36 -20.31
CA PHE A 15 -3.29 3.65 -19.35
C PHE A 15 -4.29 4.52 -18.56
N GLY A 16 -4.54 5.76 -18.99
CA GLY A 16 -5.50 6.64 -18.31
C GLY A 16 -5.02 7.15 -16.95
N LEU A 17 -3.70 7.13 -16.72
CA LEU A 17 -3.08 7.66 -15.50
C LEU A 17 -3.29 9.18 -15.40
N GLN A 18 -3.45 9.66 -14.16
CA GLN A 18 -3.46 11.08 -13.83
C GLN A 18 -2.17 11.44 -13.08
N PRO A 19 -1.75 12.72 -13.05
CA PRO A 19 -0.50 13.11 -12.39
C PRO A 19 -0.39 12.68 -10.93
N HIS A 20 -1.49 12.73 -10.18
CA HIS A 20 -1.52 12.31 -8.78
C HIS A 20 -1.24 10.81 -8.58
N HIS A 21 -1.58 9.96 -9.55
CA HIS A 21 -1.22 8.54 -9.54
C HIS A 21 0.30 8.36 -9.53
N ILE A 22 1.01 9.15 -10.36
CA ILE A 22 2.48 9.14 -10.41
C ILE A 22 3.04 9.64 -9.07
N THR A 23 2.48 10.71 -8.51
CA THR A 23 2.92 11.25 -7.21
C THR A 23 2.82 10.21 -6.09
N PHE A 24 1.71 9.47 -6.01
CA PHE A 24 1.52 8.42 -5.00
C PHE A 24 2.48 7.25 -5.19
N ALA A 25 2.66 6.79 -6.43
CA ALA A 25 3.60 5.71 -6.75
C ALA A 25 5.05 6.10 -6.44
N LEU A 26 5.45 7.33 -6.78
CA LEU A 26 6.79 7.85 -6.48
C LEU A 26 7.01 8.02 -4.97
N TYR A 27 6.00 8.45 -4.22
CA TYR A 27 6.08 8.57 -2.76
C TYR A 27 6.37 7.22 -2.08
N LEU A 28 5.65 6.15 -2.45
CA LEU A 28 5.90 4.83 -1.86
C LEU A 28 7.20 4.21 -2.37
N SER A 29 7.54 4.44 -3.65
CA SER A 29 8.81 3.98 -4.21
C SER A 29 10.00 4.64 -3.52
N SER A 30 9.92 5.94 -3.21
CA SER A 30 11.00 6.64 -2.52
C SER A 30 11.22 6.11 -1.10
N ILE A 31 10.16 5.74 -0.38
CA ILE A 31 10.28 5.07 0.94
C ILE A 31 11.10 3.79 0.83
N VAL A 32 10.79 2.94 -0.16
CA VAL A 32 11.51 1.67 -0.34
C VAL A 32 12.95 1.92 -0.78
N ILE A 33 13.18 2.82 -1.72
CA ILE A 33 14.52 3.14 -2.23
C ILE A 33 15.39 3.70 -1.11
N LEU A 34 14.92 4.75 -0.41
CA LEU A 34 15.67 5.39 0.66
C LEU A 34 15.93 4.42 1.83
N GLY A 35 14.93 3.64 2.24
CA GLY A 35 15.11 2.63 3.28
C GLY A 35 16.07 1.51 2.87
N THR A 36 16.05 1.10 1.60
CA THR A 36 16.98 0.10 1.05
C THR A 36 18.40 0.67 0.97
N THR A 37 18.57 1.91 0.52
CA THR A 37 19.86 2.61 0.51
C THR A 37 20.42 2.70 1.92
N TYR A 38 19.60 3.11 2.90
CA TYR A 38 19.97 3.10 4.31
C TYR A 38 20.42 1.69 4.74
N SER A 39 19.63 0.67 4.41
CA SER A 39 19.93 -0.72 4.77
C SER A 39 21.24 -1.23 4.18
N ILE A 40 21.60 -0.77 2.98
CA ILE A 40 22.88 -1.08 2.32
C ILE A 40 24.03 -0.36 3.03
N VAL A 41 23.90 0.95 3.24
CA VAL A 41 24.93 1.79 3.87
C VAL A 41 25.26 1.33 5.29
N PHE A 42 24.24 0.95 6.07
CA PHE A 42 24.40 0.55 7.47
C PHE A 42 24.43 -0.97 7.67
N GLY A 43 24.43 -1.77 6.59
CA GLY A 43 24.59 -3.23 6.67
C GLY A 43 23.43 -4.00 7.32
N THR A 44 22.28 -3.38 7.57
CA THR A 44 21.15 -4.06 8.24
C THR A 44 20.53 -5.20 7.42
N HIS A 45 20.82 -5.27 6.12
CA HIS A 45 20.38 -6.34 5.23
C HIS A 45 21.26 -7.59 5.24
N LEU A 46 22.48 -7.54 5.80
CA LEU A 46 23.50 -8.59 5.63
C LEU A 46 23.02 -9.95 6.14
N GLU A 47 22.34 -9.98 7.29
CA GLU A 47 21.79 -11.23 7.82
C GLU A 47 20.68 -11.79 6.92
N ASN A 48 19.84 -10.93 6.33
CA ASN A 48 18.82 -11.38 5.38
C ASN A 48 19.47 -11.98 4.12
N VAL A 49 20.61 -11.42 3.66
CA VAL A 49 21.37 -11.97 2.53
C VAL A 49 21.96 -13.33 2.87
N ARG A 50 22.53 -13.50 4.07
CA ARG A 50 23.06 -14.79 4.54
C ARG A 50 21.96 -15.86 4.57
N ILE A 51 20.76 -15.52 5.06
CA ILE A 51 19.62 -16.44 5.11
C ILE A 51 19.12 -16.79 3.69
N SER A 52 19.04 -15.79 2.80
CA SER A 52 18.58 -15.95 1.41
C SER A 52 19.59 -16.65 0.50
N SER A 53 20.90 -16.54 0.76
CA SER A 53 21.93 -17.22 -0.05
C SER A 53 22.08 -18.70 0.28
N GLY A 54 21.46 -19.19 1.37
CA GLY A 54 21.61 -20.57 1.82
C GLY A 54 23.05 -20.91 2.23
N ALA A 55 23.92 -19.91 2.43
CA ALA A 55 25.31 -20.13 2.78
C ALA A 55 25.41 -20.75 4.18
N VAL A 56 25.73 -22.04 4.21
CA VAL A 56 26.06 -22.80 5.43
C VAL A 56 27.48 -22.39 5.86
N GLY A 57 27.58 -21.25 6.55
CA GLY A 57 28.76 -20.95 7.35
C GLY A 57 28.65 -21.66 8.69
N PRO A 58 29.76 -22.11 9.32
CA PRO A 58 29.72 -22.60 10.68
C PRO A 58 29.13 -21.52 11.58
N SER A 59 28.02 -21.86 12.24
CA SER A 59 27.37 -21.03 13.25
C SER A 59 28.32 -20.92 14.46
N GLY A 60 29.27 -19.99 14.38
CA GLY A 60 30.31 -19.79 15.40
C GLY A 60 31.12 -18.52 15.23
N SER A 61 30.96 -17.76 14.13
CA SER A 61 31.54 -16.42 14.01
C SER A 61 30.47 -15.34 13.95
N GLU A 62 30.26 -14.69 15.10
CA GLU A 62 30.06 -13.24 15.13
C GLU A 62 30.98 -12.60 14.07
N PHE A 63 30.37 -11.86 13.15
CA PHE A 63 31.00 -10.96 12.17
C PHE A 63 32.27 -11.45 11.44
N PRO A 64 32.21 -11.75 10.12
CA PRO A 64 33.34 -11.49 9.27
C PRO A 64 33.39 -9.98 9.00
N SER A 65 34.13 -9.27 9.85
CA SER A 65 34.57 -7.90 9.60
C SER A 65 35.64 -7.91 8.51
N THR A 66 35.24 -7.75 7.25
CA THR A 66 36.01 -7.05 6.21
C THR A 66 35.11 -6.74 5.01
N LEU A 67 34.83 -5.45 4.79
CA LEU A 67 34.39 -4.93 3.49
C LEU A 67 35.45 -5.27 2.42
N PRO A 68 35.06 -5.58 1.17
CA PRO A 68 35.88 -5.28 0.01
C PRO A 68 35.21 -4.19 -0.82
N GLY A 69 35.65 -2.96 -0.57
CA GLY A 69 35.48 -1.81 -1.45
C GLY A 69 36.82 -1.09 -1.60
N ALA A 70 37.92 -1.84 -1.73
CA ALA A 70 39.19 -1.34 -2.21
C ALA A 70 39.62 -2.22 -3.38
N THR A 71 39.65 -1.59 -4.55
CA THR A 71 40.24 -2.09 -5.79
C THR A 71 41.63 -2.69 -5.56
N VAL A 72 41.94 -3.81 -6.24
CA VAL A 72 43.20 -4.13 -6.98
C VAL A 72 43.42 -5.66 -7.01
N ALA A 73 43.37 -6.23 -8.23
CA ALA A 73 44.25 -7.24 -8.85
C ALA A 73 44.68 -8.54 -8.09
N PRO A 74 45.19 -9.58 -8.81
CA PRO A 74 45.08 -10.97 -8.38
C PRO A 74 46.15 -11.41 -7.37
N TYR A 75 45.81 -12.53 -6.72
CA TYR A 75 46.61 -13.38 -5.84
C TYR A 75 48.13 -13.40 -6.14
N VAL A 76 48.92 -12.96 -5.16
CA VAL A 76 50.34 -13.32 -5.00
C VAL A 76 50.60 -13.52 -3.50
N GLN A 77 51.03 -14.72 -3.13
CA GLN A 77 51.60 -15.04 -1.82
C GLN A 77 53.00 -14.42 -1.71
N THR A 78 53.28 -13.68 -0.64
CA THR A 78 54.60 -13.66 0.03
C THR A 78 54.46 -13.02 1.41
N GLY A 79 55.01 -13.67 2.43
CA GLY A 79 55.02 -13.18 3.82
C GLY A 79 56.03 -12.04 4.06
N VAL A 80 56.00 -11.57 5.31
CA VAL A 80 57.07 -10.96 6.15
C VAL A 80 56.44 -9.89 7.05
N ASP A 81 56.88 -9.92 8.30
CA ASP A 81 56.43 -9.18 9.48
C ASP A 81 56.46 -7.65 9.35
N GLY A 82 55.47 -6.98 9.97
CA GLY A 82 55.42 -5.52 10.04
C GLY A 82 54.34 -5.02 10.99
N SER A 83 54.70 -4.81 12.25
CA SER A 83 53.90 -4.19 13.28
C SER A 83 53.39 -2.79 12.88
N THR A 84 52.07 -2.62 12.77
CA THR A 84 51.43 -1.30 12.81
C THR A 84 50.36 -1.30 13.89
N ASN A 85 50.67 -0.59 14.99
CA ASN A 85 49.72 -0.26 16.04
C ASN A 85 48.68 0.71 15.47
N LEU A 86 47.51 0.18 15.07
CA LEU A 86 46.29 0.97 15.00
C LEU A 86 45.68 0.97 16.41
N GLY A 87 45.66 2.14 17.04
CA GLY A 87 45.06 2.34 18.36
C GLY A 87 43.60 1.88 18.42
N PRO A 88 43.06 1.64 19.62
CA PRO A 88 41.73 1.07 19.80
C PRO A 88 40.68 1.98 19.17
N ILE A 89 39.99 1.43 18.17
CA ILE A 89 38.79 2.00 17.57
C ILE A 89 37.78 2.22 18.72
N PRO A 90 37.13 3.40 18.81
CA PRO A 90 36.20 3.69 19.89
C PRO A 90 35.09 2.62 19.97
N PRO A 91 34.70 2.17 21.18
CA PRO A 91 33.82 1.02 21.40
C PRO A 91 32.36 1.25 20.96
N THR A 92 32.05 2.32 20.23
CA THR A 92 30.68 2.67 19.82
C THR A 92 30.16 1.83 18.63
N ILE A 93 30.98 0.96 18.03
CA ILE A 93 30.59 0.10 16.89
C ILE A 93 30.46 -1.38 17.29
N LEU A 94 30.88 -1.75 18.50
CA LEU A 94 30.69 -3.11 19.02
C LEU A 94 29.39 -3.15 19.80
N LEU A 95 28.34 -3.63 19.15
CA LEU A 95 27.11 -3.98 19.81
C LEU A 95 27.33 -5.30 20.59
N PRO A 96 27.45 -5.30 21.96
CA PRO A 96 27.53 -6.51 22.80
C PRO A 96 26.42 -7.57 22.55
N PRO A 97 26.59 -8.83 22.98
CA PRO A 97 25.80 -9.99 22.52
C PRO A 97 24.32 -10.06 22.97
N HIS A 98 23.80 -8.99 23.57
CA HIS A 98 22.45 -8.92 24.13
C HIS A 98 21.67 -7.68 23.69
N HIS A 99 21.90 -7.18 22.47
CA HIS A 99 21.11 -6.05 22.00
C HIS A 99 19.64 -6.41 21.87
N VAL A 100 18.86 -5.72 22.69
CA VAL A 100 17.45 -5.48 22.47
C VAL A 100 17.32 -4.97 21.03
N LEU A 101 16.92 -5.83 20.10
CA LEU A 101 16.58 -5.42 18.74
C LEU A 101 15.71 -4.17 18.84
N ASN A 102 16.01 -3.15 18.03
CA ASN A 102 15.11 -1.99 17.91
C ASN A 102 13.67 -2.51 17.80
N TYR A 103 12.73 -1.90 18.53
CA TYR A 103 11.34 -2.33 18.58
C TYR A 103 10.78 -2.71 17.20
N TRP A 104 11.15 -1.93 16.18
CA TRP A 104 10.73 -2.12 14.79
C TRP A 104 11.46 -3.24 14.04
N ALA A 105 12.68 -3.59 14.45
CA ALA A 105 13.42 -4.76 13.95
C ALA A 105 12.90 -6.08 14.54
N ASN A 106 12.14 -6.04 15.65
CA ASN A 106 11.52 -7.22 16.21
C ASN A 106 10.22 -7.57 15.47
N ARG A 107 10.21 -8.70 14.75
CA ARG A 107 9.03 -9.23 14.02
C ARG A 107 7.84 -9.56 14.92
N LYS A 108 8.03 -9.64 16.25
CA LYS A 108 6.97 -9.91 17.24
C LYS A 108 6.44 -8.64 17.90
N ASN A 109 6.84 -7.44 17.47
CA ASN A 109 6.30 -6.21 18.02
C ASN A 109 4.78 -6.10 17.82
N ILE A 110 4.11 -5.37 18.72
CA ILE A 110 2.64 -5.30 18.81
C ILE A 110 2.05 -4.78 17.50
N VAL A 111 2.65 -3.75 16.92
CA VAL A 111 2.18 -3.15 15.67
C VAL A 111 2.24 -4.17 14.53
N ASN A 112 3.32 -4.95 14.45
CA ASN A 112 3.45 -5.99 13.44
C ASN A 112 2.40 -7.10 13.62
N GLN A 113 2.14 -7.52 14.86
CA GLN A 113 1.18 -8.58 15.16
C GLN A 113 -0.28 -8.16 14.90
N ILE A 114 -0.64 -6.93 15.24
CA ILE A 114 -2.02 -6.45 15.14
C ILE A 114 -2.32 -5.91 13.74
N PHE A 115 -1.42 -5.11 13.17
CA PHE A 115 -1.67 -4.39 11.92
C PHE A 115 -1.08 -5.11 10.74
N VAL A 116 0.24 -5.31 10.72
CA VAL A 116 0.95 -5.76 9.52
C VAL A 116 0.56 -7.18 9.11
N LYS A 117 0.52 -8.12 10.06
CA LYS A 117 0.07 -9.49 9.79
C LYS A 117 -1.40 -9.57 9.36
N LYS A 118 -2.20 -8.55 9.66
CA LYS A 118 -3.60 -8.43 9.27
C LYS A 118 -3.82 -7.24 8.32
N ALA A 119 -2.82 -6.89 7.52
CA ALA A 119 -2.84 -5.64 6.75
C ALA A 119 -4.08 -5.55 5.85
N TRP A 120 -4.41 -6.63 5.14
CA TRP A 120 -5.58 -6.65 4.25
C TRP A 120 -6.92 -6.46 4.97
N LEU A 121 -7.05 -6.95 6.21
CA LEU A 121 -8.25 -6.74 7.02
C LEU A 121 -8.45 -5.25 7.31
N TRP A 122 -7.39 -4.56 7.75
CA TRP A 122 -7.44 -3.13 8.04
C TRP A 122 -7.66 -2.29 6.77
N THR A 123 -7.05 -2.67 5.65
CA THR A 123 -7.28 -2.06 4.34
C THR A 123 -8.74 -2.21 3.92
N THR A 124 -9.33 -3.39 4.09
CA THR A 124 -10.74 -3.66 3.80
C THR A 124 -11.66 -2.82 4.68
N PHE A 125 -11.36 -2.72 5.98
CA PHE A 125 -12.12 -1.88 6.90
C PHE A 125 -12.09 -0.41 6.49
N ALA A 126 -10.90 0.14 6.18
CA ALA A 126 -10.77 1.52 5.72
C ALA A 126 -11.48 1.77 4.38
N TRP A 127 -11.37 0.84 3.43
CA TRP A 127 -12.10 0.92 2.16
C TRP A 127 -13.62 0.91 2.37
N ALA A 128 -14.13 0.04 3.25
CA ALA A 128 -15.55 0.01 3.58
C ALA A 128 -16.02 1.33 4.22
N LEU A 129 -15.25 1.92 5.15
CA LEU A 129 -15.56 3.23 5.72
C LEU A 129 -15.68 4.31 4.63
N GLN A 130 -14.77 4.32 3.66
CA GLN A 130 -14.85 5.25 2.53
C GLN A 130 -16.09 5.00 1.66
N LEU A 131 -16.39 3.73 1.37
CA LEU A 131 -17.56 3.35 0.58
C LEU A 131 -18.85 3.87 1.24
N PHE A 132 -19.05 3.56 2.53
CA PHE A 132 -20.28 3.92 3.26
C PHE A 132 -20.39 5.41 3.54
N PHE A 133 -19.32 6.06 4.01
CA PHE A 133 -19.40 7.45 4.48
C PHE A 133 -19.09 8.51 3.43
N LEU A 134 -18.51 8.12 2.28
CA LEU A 134 -18.15 9.08 1.22
C LEU A 134 -18.90 8.85 -0.10
N ARG A 135 -19.23 7.59 -0.46
CA ARG A 135 -19.84 7.27 -1.76
C ARG A 135 -21.33 6.92 -1.67
N LEU A 136 -21.72 6.21 -0.62
CA LEU A 136 -23.13 5.84 -0.37
C LEU A 136 -23.88 6.89 0.47
N ALA A 137 -23.17 7.85 1.05
CA ALA A 137 -23.79 8.92 1.83
C ALA A 137 -24.63 9.85 0.93
N PRO A 138 -25.80 10.33 1.39
CA PRO A 138 -26.64 11.25 0.63
C PRO A 138 -25.86 12.49 0.19
N GLN A 139 -25.90 12.80 -1.11
CA GLN A 139 -25.30 14.03 -1.62
C GLN A 139 -26.18 15.23 -1.25
N SER A 140 -25.54 16.37 -0.99
CA SER A 140 -26.28 17.61 -0.75
C SER A 140 -27.08 17.94 -2.01
N ALA A 141 -28.41 18.02 -1.90
CA ALA A 141 -29.24 18.44 -3.03
C ALA A 141 -28.73 19.79 -3.57
N PRO A 142 -28.63 19.97 -4.90
CA PRO A 142 -28.31 21.28 -5.43
C PRO A 142 -29.37 22.25 -4.92
N VAL A 143 -28.94 23.30 -4.21
CA VAL A 143 -29.80 24.42 -3.85
C VAL A 143 -30.45 24.89 -5.14
N ALA A 144 -31.74 24.59 -5.30
CA ALA A 144 -32.54 25.11 -6.39
C ALA A 144 -32.36 26.63 -6.31
N THR A 145 -31.60 27.17 -7.26
CA THR A 145 -31.42 28.60 -7.36
C THR A 145 -32.83 29.10 -7.60
N ARG A 146 -33.44 29.75 -6.60
CA ARG A 146 -34.68 30.49 -6.79
C ARG A 146 -34.33 31.52 -7.85
N THR A 147 -34.65 31.22 -9.10
CA THR A 147 -34.69 32.20 -10.17
C THR A 147 -35.72 33.21 -9.68
N SER A 148 -35.23 34.31 -9.10
CA SER A 148 -36.02 35.51 -8.89
C SER A 148 -36.70 35.77 -10.21
N LEU A 149 -38.01 35.57 -10.24
CA LEU A 149 -38.85 35.85 -11.37
C LEU A 149 -38.68 37.35 -11.63
N VAL A 150 -37.83 37.69 -12.61
CA VAL A 150 -37.69 39.06 -13.09
C VAL A 150 -39.05 39.45 -13.64
N LYS A 151 -39.82 40.18 -12.83
CA LYS A 151 -41.08 40.79 -13.23
C LYS A 151 -40.75 41.76 -14.38
N PRO A 152 -41.29 41.57 -15.59
CA PRO A 152 -41.04 42.52 -16.66
C PRO A 152 -41.62 43.87 -16.24
N ARG A 153 -40.76 44.90 -16.25
CA ARG A 153 -41.12 46.30 -16.04
C ARG A 153 -41.94 46.75 -17.25
N GLN A 154 -43.26 46.60 -17.16
CA GLN A 154 -44.18 47.22 -18.11
C GLN A 154 -44.30 48.71 -17.79
N SER A 155 -43.89 49.52 -18.76
CA SER A 155 -44.17 50.95 -18.85
C SER A 155 -45.69 51.18 -18.91
N ALA A 156 -46.22 51.95 -17.97
CA ALA A 156 -47.56 52.51 -18.07
C ALA A 156 -47.61 53.57 -19.19
N PRO A 157 -48.78 53.74 -19.82
CA PRO A 157 -49.43 55.02 -19.66
C PRO A 157 -50.88 54.92 -19.16
N VAL A 158 -51.26 56.05 -18.57
CA VAL A 158 -52.52 56.46 -17.98
C VAL A 158 -53.74 56.15 -18.85
N GLY A 159 -54.82 55.65 -18.23
CA GLY A 159 -56.15 55.53 -18.83
C GLY A 159 -57.17 55.00 -17.84
N SER A 160 -58.24 55.74 -17.65
CA SER A 160 -59.23 55.66 -16.57
C SER A 160 -60.29 54.55 -16.70
N ARG A 161 -60.96 54.29 -15.55
CA ARG A 161 -62.39 53.93 -15.33
C ARG A 161 -62.83 52.46 -15.19
N ILE A 162 -63.39 52.24 -13.98
CA ILE A 162 -64.73 51.68 -13.64
C ILE A 162 -64.90 50.15 -13.55
N ASP A 163 -65.05 49.76 -12.28
CA ASP A 163 -66.04 48.89 -11.61
C ASP A 163 -66.17 47.37 -11.85
N HIS A 164 -66.37 46.75 -10.66
CA HIS A 164 -67.16 45.55 -10.32
C HIS A 164 -66.48 44.17 -10.12
N LYS A 165 -66.37 43.83 -8.82
CA LYS A 165 -67.08 42.75 -8.10
C LYS A 165 -66.54 41.29 -8.17
N LYS A 166 -66.28 40.79 -6.96
CA LYS A 166 -66.61 39.47 -6.37
C LYS A 166 -65.63 38.27 -6.47
N ASP A 167 -65.06 37.99 -5.29
CA ASP A 167 -65.01 36.72 -4.54
C ASP A 167 -64.37 35.42 -5.10
N LYS A 168 -63.42 34.94 -4.27
CA LYS A 168 -63.33 33.60 -3.64
C LYS A 168 -62.35 32.54 -4.18
N ASP A 169 -61.47 32.19 -3.23
CA ASP A 169 -61.06 30.85 -2.79
C ASP A 169 -60.15 29.98 -3.68
N SER A 170 -58.89 29.86 -3.25
CA SER A 170 -58.09 28.63 -3.34
C SER A 170 -58.22 27.88 -2.01
N PRO A 171 -58.12 26.53 -1.97
CA PRO A 171 -56.78 25.95 -1.86
C PRO A 171 -56.58 24.54 -2.50
N SER A 172 -55.32 24.28 -2.86
CA SER A 172 -54.58 23.01 -2.74
C SER A 172 -55.22 21.68 -3.20
N SER A 173 -54.55 20.98 -4.12
CA SER A 173 -53.72 19.82 -3.76
C SER A 173 -53.10 19.15 -4.99
N SER A 174 -51.78 19.16 -4.99
CA SER A 174 -50.88 18.44 -5.87
C SER A 174 -50.71 17.00 -5.38
N SER A 175 -50.97 16.02 -6.23
CA SER A 175 -50.55 14.63 -6.06
C SER A 175 -49.64 14.19 -7.21
N ALA A 176 -48.45 14.80 -7.29
CA ALA A 176 -47.35 14.23 -8.08
C ALA A 176 -46.67 13.17 -7.21
N SER A 177 -47.13 11.92 -7.35
CA SER A 177 -46.51 10.74 -6.76
C SER A 177 -45.06 10.61 -7.23
N SER A 178 -44.15 10.62 -6.26
CA SER A 178 -42.72 10.38 -6.38
C SER A 178 -42.44 8.97 -6.92
N ALA A 179 -42.27 8.84 -8.22
CA ALA A 179 -41.60 7.68 -8.81
C ALA A 179 -40.09 7.86 -8.59
N SER A 180 -39.56 7.26 -7.52
CA SER A 180 -38.12 7.04 -7.37
C SER A 180 -37.69 6.04 -8.46
N SER A 181 -37.32 6.57 -9.63
CA SER A 181 -36.67 5.78 -10.67
C SER A 181 -35.38 5.21 -10.09
N ALA A 182 -35.35 3.90 -9.88
CA ALA A 182 -34.15 3.15 -9.53
C ALA A 182 -33.14 3.40 -10.65
N ALA A 183 -32.17 4.30 -10.39
CA ALA A 183 -31.11 4.60 -11.31
C ALA A 183 -30.38 3.29 -11.63
N ALA A 184 -30.49 2.85 -12.89
CA ALA A 184 -29.80 1.67 -13.38
C ALA A 184 -28.32 1.75 -12.99
N ALA A 185 -27.81 0.69 -12.38
CA ALA A 185 -26.41 0.59 -11.98
C ALA A 185 -25.52 0.57 -13.24
N THR A 186 -25.20 1.74 -13.78
CA THR A 186 -24.25 1.86 -14.87
C THR A 186 -22.87 1.48 -14.34
N ILE A 187 -22.18 0.61 -15.07
CA ILE A 187 -20.83 0.08 -14.74
C ILE A 187 -19.81 1.21 -14.44
N THR A 188 -20.10 2.44 -14.89
CA THR A 188 -19.27 3.64 -14.73
C THR A 188 -19.54 4.49 -13.48
N SER A 189 -20.36 4.03 -12.53
CA SER A 189 -20.60 4.80 -11.29
C SER A 189 -19.34 4.88 -10.38
N PRO A 190 -19.16 5.96 -9.58
CA PRO A 190 -18.04 6.07 -8.64
C PRO A 190 -17.99 4.94 -7.59
N VAL A 191 -19.16 4.35 -7.29
CA VAL A 191 -19.29 3.19 -6.41
C VAL A 191 -18.78 1.93 -7.10
N SER A 192 -19.27 1.64 -8.32
CA SER A 192 -18.88 0.44 -9.07
C SER A 192 -17.39 0.42 -9.39
N ILE A 193 -16.78 1.58 -9.69
CA ILE A 193 -15.33 1.67 -9.92
C ILE A 193 -14.54 1.33 -8.65
N SER A 194 -14.90 1.90 -7.49
CA SER A 194 -14.23 1.61 -6.21
C SER A 194 -14.39 0.14 -5.81
N VAL A 195 -15.56 -0.45 -6.02
CA VAL A 195 -15.80 -1.89 -5.82
C VAL A 195 -14.96 -2.74 -6.75
N LEU A 196 -14.89 -2.40 -8.04
CA LEU A 196 -14.08 -3.13 -9.01
C LEU A 196 -12.59 -3.06 -8.68
N ARG A 197 -12.07 -1.90 -8.26
CA ARG A 197 -10.70 -1.76 -7.75
C ARG A 197 -10.44 -2.66 -6.57
N TYR A 198 -11.33 -2.68 -5.58
CA TYR A 198 -11.20 -3.53 -4.41
C TYR A 198 -11.20 -5.03 -4.78
N ILE A 199 -12.07 -5.45 -5.70
CA ILE A 199 -12.13 -6.84 -6.19
C ILE A 199 -10.81 -7.23 -6.88
N PHE A 200 -10.30 -6.40 -7.80
CA PHE A 200 -9.04 -6.66 -8.47
C PHE A 200 -7.87 -6.71 -7.49
N ALA A 201 -7.78 -5.74 -6.58
CA ALA A 201 -6.73 -5.69 -5.57
C ALA A 201 -6.78 -6.92 -4.64
N THR A 202 -7.97 -7.33 -4.22
CA THR A 202 -8.18 -8.56 -3.42
C THR A 202 -7.74 -9.80 -4.20
N SER A 203 -8.07 -9.85 -5.49
CA SER A 203 -7.68 -10.97 -6.36
C SER A 203 -6.15 -11.07 -6.47
N PHE A 204 -5.45 -9.96 -6.71
CA PHE A 204 -3.99 -9.94 -6.73
C PHE A 204 -3.37 -10.35 -5.39
N TRP A 205 -3.91 -9.85 -4.27
CA TRP A 205 -3.45 -10.25 -2.94
C TRP A 205 -3.66 -11.76 -2.70
N LEU A 206 -4.82 -12.31 -3.04
CA LEU A 206 -5.11 -13.74 -2.88
C LEU A 206 -4.25 -14.61 -3.78
N LEU A 207 -4.04 -14.22 -5.04
CA LEU A 207 -3.13 -14.92 -5.95
C LEU A 207 -1.70 -14.96 -5.40
N PHE A 208 -1.24 -13.84 -4.85
CA PHE A 208 0.11 -13.76 -4.29
C PHE A 208 0.27 -14.52 -2.97
N ALA A 209 -0.69 -14.39 -2.05
CA ALA A 209 -0.58 -14.87 -0.67
C ALA A 209 -1.21 -16.24 -0.39
N ASN A 210 -2.27 -16.64 -1.11
CA ASN A 210 -3.15 -17.75 -0.73
C ASN A 210 -3.64 -18.65 -1.89
N TRP A 211 -3.06 -18.55 -3.10
CA TRP A 211 -3.61 -19.08 -4.35
C TRP A 211 -4.49 -20.37 -4.25
N PHE A 212 -5.71 -20.31 -4.80
CA PHE A 212 -6.76 -21.33 -4.74
C PHE A 212 -6.46 -22.71 -5.39
N PHE A 213 -5.37 -22.88 -6.14
CA PHE A 213 -5.01 -24.14 -6.83
C PHE A 213 -3.60 -24.62 -6.49
N GLY A 214 -3.27 -24.65 -5.19
CA GLY A 214 -2.00 -25.18 -4.67
C GLY A 214 -1.19 -24.13 -3.90
N PRO A 215 0.16 -24.20 -3.92
CA PRO A 215 0.98 -23.26 -3.18
C PRO A 215 0.80 -21.83 -3.70
N PRO A 216 0.86 -20.81 -2.82
CA PRO A 216 0.82 -19.40 -3.20
C PRO A 216 1.89 -19.06 -4.24
N LEU A 217 1.63 -18.04 -5.09
CA LEU A 217 2.59 -17.63 -6.11
C LEU A 217 3.95 -17.26 -5.51
N ALA A 218 3.98 -16.61 -4.35
CA ALA A 218 5.22 -16.27 -3.65
C ALA A 218 6.05 -17.52 -3.30
N GLU A 219 5.40 -18.59 -2.81
CA GLU A 219 6.09 -19.84 -2.48
C GLU A 219 6.60 -20.57 -3.73
N ARG A 220 5.85 -20.51 -4.84
CA ARG A 220 6.28 -21.08 -6.11
C ARG A 220 7.52 -20.37 -6.65
N ILE A 221 7.57 -19.03 -6.55
CA ILE A 221 8.74 -18.26 -6.95
C ILE A 221 9.93 -18.60 -6.04
N LEU A 222 9.70 -18.69 -4.73
CA LEU A 222 10.72 -19.04 -3.75
C LEU A 222 11.35 -20.42 -4.05
N THR A 223 10.53 -21.45 -4.24
CA THR A 223 10.99 -22.81 -4.56
C THR A 223 11.62 -22.89 -5.96
N TYR A 224 11.02 -22.25 -6.96
CA TYR A 224 11.57 -22.20 -8.32
C TYR A 224 12.94 -21.53 -8.40
N THR A 225 13.21 -20.56 -7.50
CA THR A 225 14.51 -19.87 -7.43
C THR A 225 15.54 -20.60 -6.55
N GLY A 226 15.24 -21.83 -6.11
CA GLY A 226 16.20 -22.71 -5.45
C GLY A 226 16.12 -22.73 -3.93
N ALA A 227 14.99 -22.33 -3.33
CA ALA A 227 14.81 -22.52 -1.89
C ALA A 227 14.67 -24.00 -1.52
N VAL A 228 15.31 -24.39 -0.42
CA VAL A 228 15.30 -25.75 0.12
C VAL A 228 14.68 -25.72 1.51
N CYS A 229 13.87 -26.74 1.81
CA CYS A 229 13.32 -26.91 3.15
C CYS A 229 14.37 -27.54 4.08
N VAL A 230 14.67 -26.89 5.19
CA VAL A 230 15.65 -27.36 6.18
C VAL A 230 15.08 -27.27 7.60
N PRO A 231 15.54 -28.11 8.54
CA PRO A 231 15.18 -27.97 9.94
C PRO A 231 15.84 -26.71 10.53
N ASN A 232 15.14 -26.03 11.45
CA ASN A 232 15.70 -24.89 12.17
C ASN A 232 16.63 -25.34 13.30
N THR A 233 17.73 -26.01 12.94
CA THR A 233 18.79 -26.54 13.82
C THR A 233 20.16 -26.34 13.19
N GLU A 234 21.24 -26.56 13.94
CA GLU A 234 22.62 -26.53 13.42
C GLU A 234 22.83 -27.53 12.27
N LEU A 235 22.15 -28.67 12.33
CA LEU A 235 22.16 -29.65 11.26
C LEU A 235 21.16 -29.24 10.16
N GLN A 236 21.59 -28.43 9.20
CA GLN A 236 20.74 -27.89 8.12
C GLN A 236 20.63 -28.84 6.91
N SER A 237 20.36 -30.13 7.15
CA SER A 237 20.17 -31.09 6.06
C SER A 237 18.82 -30.87 5.37
N PRO A 238 18.74 -30.94 4.02
CA PRO A 238 17.48 -30.85 3.30
C PRO A 238 16.47 -31.90 3.78
N ILE A 239 15.21 -31.49 3.91
CA ILE A 239 14.05 -32.35 4.22
C ILE A 239 12.98 -32.19 3.14
N ASP A 240 11.98 -33.07 3.15
CA ASP A 240 10.84 -32.99 2.22
C ASP A 240 10.14 -31.61 2.33
N GLU A 241 9.96 -30.96 1.19
CA GLU A 241 9.30 -29.67 1.02
C GLU A 241 7.91 -29.62 1.65
N LEU A 242 7.21 -30.77 1.71
CA LEU A 242 5.87 -30.85 2.27
C LEU A 242 5.82 -30.35 3.72
N TYR A 243 6.89 -30.54 4.50
CA TYR A 243 6.97 -30.06 5.89
C TYR A 243 6.98 -28.54 5.98
N CYS A 244 7.74 -27.86 5.12
CA CYS A 244 7.76 -26.40 5.08
C CYS A 244 6.43 -25.82 4.57
N ARG A 245 5.85 -26.45 3.54
CA ARG A 245 4.59 -26.01 2.93
C ARG A 245 3.41 -26.12 3.88
N THR A 246 3.26 -27.26 4.54
CA THR A 246 2.18 -27.50 5.52
C THR A 246 2.46 -26.90 6.90
N ARG A 247 3.68 -26.39 7.11
CA ARG A 247 4.20 -25.93 8.41
C ARG A 247 4.08 -26.99 9.51
N THR A 248 4.12 -28.27 9.15
CA THR A 248 4.08 -29.38 10.10
C THR A 248 5.41 -29.45 10.86
N PRO A 249 5.39 -29.48 12.21
CA PRO A 249 6.61 -29.61 12.99
C PRO A 249 7.25 -31.00 12.76
N LEU A 250 8.58 -31.02 12.76
CA LEU A 250 9.36 -32.25 12.80
C LEU A 250 9.33 -32.80 14.23
N SER A 251 9.32 -34.12 14.36
CA SER A 251 9.31 -34.84 15.63
C SER A 251 10.30 -35.99 15.60
N SER A 252 10.60 -36.56 16.77
CA SER A 252 11.54 -37.68 16.88
C SER A 252 11.08 -38.93 16.13
N SER A 253 9.77 -39.11 15.90
CA SER A 253 9.25 -40.24 15.12
C SER A 253 9.49 -40.09 13.62
N SER A 254 9.45 -38.87 13.09
CA SER A 254 9.68 -38.64 11.65
C SER A 254 11.15 -38.47 11.30
N HIS A 255 11.94 -37.81 12.16
CA HIS A 255 13.35 -37.49 11.89
C HIS A 255 14.24 -37.76 13.13
N PRO A 256 14.41 -39.02 13.56
CA PRO A 256 15.10 -39.36 14.81
C PRO A 256 16.54 -38.83 14.89
N ALA A 257 17.23 -38.72 13.76
CA ALA A 257 18.60 -38.19 13.67
C ALA A 257 18.71 -36.73 14.14
N LEU A 258 17.69 -35.89 13.89
CA LEU A 258 17.71 -34.48 14.27
C LEU A 258 17.53 -34.26 15.78
N PHE A 259 16.84 -35.20 16.46
CA PHE A 259 16.55 -35.13 17.89
C PHE A 259 17.60 -35.83 18.75
N SER A 260 18.38 -36.73 18.16
CA SER A 260 19.53 -37.34 18.83
C SER A 260 20.67 -36.32 19.02
N ALA A 261 20.79 -35.35 18.10
CA ALA A 261 21.77 -34.26 18.16
C ALA A 261 21.28 -33.00 18.90
N SER A 262 19.96 -32.84 19.09
CA SER A 262 19.33 -31.67 19.72
C SER A 262 18.63 -32.10 21.02
N SER A 263 19.36 -32.11 22.14
CA SER A 263 18.90 -32.66 23.42
C SER A 263 17.84 -31.84 24.17
N SER A 264 17.30 -30.76 23.60
CA SER A 264 16.48 -29.79 24.34
C SER A 264 15.09 -29.48 23.77
N SER A 265 14.76 -29.84 22.52
CA SER A 265 13.45 -29.51 21.91
C SER A 265 12.63 -30.73 21.53
N LYS A 266 11.39 -30.80 22.02
CA LYS A 266 10.41 -31.86 21.68
C LYS A 266 9.94 -31.80 20.22
N THR A 267 10.08 -30.63 19.57
CA THR A 267 9.66 -30.40 18.18
C THR A 267 10.59 -29.41 17.50
N ILE A 268 10.92 -29.63 16.23
CA ILE A 268 11.73 -28.72 15.42
C ILE A 268 10.85 -28.13 14.32
N ARG A 269 10.94 -26.82 14.09
CA ARG A 269 10.17 -26.16 13.02
C ARG A 269 10.96 -26.25 11.70
N PRO A 270 10.34 -26.69 10.60
CA PRO A 270 10.94 -26.59 9.28
C PRO A 270 10.92 -25.14 8.80
N MET A 271 11.89 -24.76 7.99
CA MET A 271 12.04 -23.42 7.43
C MET A 271 12.61 -23.47 6.01
N TRP A 272 12.12 -22.59 5.13
CA TRP A 272 12.73 -22.36 3.83
C TRP A 272 14.04 -21.59 3.98
N ARG A 273 15.12 -22.08 3.35
CA ARG A 273 16.41 -21.40 3.23
C ARG A 273 16.82 -21.35 1.76
N GLY A 274 17.55 -20.32 1.37
CA GLY A 274 17.86 -20.12 -0.04
C GLY A 274 16.71 -19.45 -0.81
N GLY A 275 16.93 -19.29 -2.12
CA GLY A 275 15.94 -18.74 -3.05
C GLY A 275 15.64 -17.25 -2.86
N HIS A 276 14.73 -16.76 -3.71
CA HIS A 276 14.29 -15.37 -3.75
C HIS A 276 12.89 -15.23 -3.14
N ASP A 277 12.81 -14.72 -1.91
CA ASP A 277 11.54 -14.50 -1.21
C ASP A 277 11.01 -13.09 -1.47
N ILE A 278 10.12 -12.94 -2.46
CA ILE A 278 9.50 -11.64 -2.76
C ILE A 278 8.88 -11.06 -1.49
N SER A 279 9.30 -9.84 -1.10
CA SER A 279 8.83 -9.19 0.11
C SER A 279 7.31 -8.97 0.09
N GLY A 280 6.58 -9.90 0.71
CA GLY A 280 5.12 -9.83 0.83
C GLY A 280 4.66 -8.63 1.65
N HIS A 281 5.50 -8.18 2.60
CA HIS A 281 5.26 -6.98 3.40
C HIS A 281 5.35 -5.72 2.53
N THR A 282 6.39 -5.61 1.70
CA THR A 282 6.51 -4.49 0.74
C THR A 282 5.32 -4.50 -0.22
N PHE A 283 5.01 -5.65 -0.81
CA PHE A 283 3.89 -5.83 -1.73
C PHE A 283 2.55 -5.36 -1.13
N ILE A 284 2.18 -5.90 0.04
CA ILE A 284 0.85 -5.64 0.62
C ILE A 284 0.69 -4.20 1.09
N MET A 285 1.76 -3.58 1.60
CA MET A 285 1.75 -2.19 2.08
C MET A 285 1.66 -1.22 0.91
N VAL A 286 2.37 -1.47 -0.18
CA VAL A 286 2.29 -0.67 -1.41
C VAL A 286 0.90 -0.78 -2.04
N LEU A 287 0.40 -2.00 -2.26
CA LEU A 287 -0.92 -2.22 -2.85
C LEU A 287 -2.04 -1.61 -2.00
N SER A 288 -2.00 -1.82 -0.68
CA SER A 288 -2.99 -1.27 0.25
C SER A 288 -2.98 0.26 0.26
N SER A 289 -1.79 0.86 0.32
CA SER A 289 -1.67 2.33 0.35
C SER A 289 -2.18 2.96 -0.93
N LEU A 290 -1.81 2.39 -2.09
CA LEU A 290 -2.23 2.92 -3.38
C LEU A 290 -3.74 2.73 -3.63
N LEU A 291 -4.32 1.59 -3.23
CA LEU A 291 -5.76 1.38 -3.30
C LEU A 291 -6.52 2.44 -2.49
N LEU A 292 -6.11 2.66 -1.24
CA LEU A 292 -6.75 3.64 -0.36
C LEU A 292 -6.55 5.09 -0.83
N LEU A 293 -5.36 5.41 -1.36
CA LEU A 293 -5.05 6.74 -1.88
C LEU A 293 -5.81 7.04 -3.18
N GLU A 294 -5.95 6.07 -4.07
CA GLU A 294 -6.75 6.21 -5.30
C GLU A 294 -8.21 6.49 -4.97
N ASP A 295 -8.77 5.77 -3.99
CA ASP A 295 -10.17 5.93 -3.61
C ASP A 295 -10.44 7.22 -2.81
N ILE A 296 -9.46 7.76 -2.07
CA ILE A 296 -9.63 9.01 -1.32
C ILE A 296 -9.23 10.26 -2.12
N ALA A 297 -8.52 10.11 -3.24
CA ALA A 297 -7.98 11.20 -4.06
C ALA A 297 -8.97 12.35 -4.36
N PRO A 298 -10.22 12.10 -4.86
CA PRO A 298 -11.15 13.18 -5.17
C PRO A 298 -11.60 13.96 -3.92
N TYR A 299 -11.68 13.28 -2.76
CA TYR A 299 -12.05 13.89 -1.48
C TYR A 299 -10.89 14.69 -0.89
N LEU A 300 -9.67 14.17 -1.02
CA LEU A 300 -8.44 14.85 -0.60
C LEU A 300 -8.23 16.16 -1.38
N ALA A 301 -8.47 16.14 -2.69
CA ALA A 301 -8.40 17.34 -3.53
C ALA A 301 -9.41 18.43 -3.12
N GLN A 302 -10.60 18.05 -2.64
CA GLN A 302 -11.60 18.99 -2.09
C GLN A 302 -11.14 19.57 -0.75
N LEU A 303 -10.63 18.72 0.15
CA LEU A 303 -10.23 19.11 1.50
C LEU A 303 -8.99 20.01 1.53
N LEU A 304 -8.05 19.82 0.60
CA LEU A 304 -6.83 20.62 0.46
C LEU A 304 -7.05 22.04 -0.10
N GLY A 305 -8.29 22.41 -0.47
CA GLY A 305 -8.61 23.77 -0.89
C GLY A 305 -7.83 24.23 -2.12
N ARG A 306 -7.26 25.46 -2.10
CA ARG A 306 -6.42 26.01 -3.19
C ARG A 306 -4.92 26.11 -2.82
N GLY A 307 -4.50 25.38 -1.79
CA GLY A 307 -3.14 25.47 -1.24
C GLY A 307 -2.06 24.88 -2.17
N SER A 308 -0.79 25.18 -1.86
CA SER A 308 0.38 24.66 -2.58
C SER A 308 0.44 23.13 -2.59
N LEU A 309 0.02 22.47 -1.51
CA LEU A 309 -0.01 21.01 -1.41
C LEU A 309 -0.98 20.37 -2.42
N ARG A 310 -2.14 20.99 -2.68
CA ARG A 310 -3.04 20.52 -3.76
C ARG A 310 -2.38 20.67 -5.12
N LYS A 311 -1.72 21.80 -5.38
CA LYS A 311 -1.04 22.04 -6.66
C LYS A 311 0.09 21.03 -6.89
N PHE A 312 0.78 20.63 -5.83
CA PHE A 312 1.83 19.62 -5.88
C PHE A 312 1.26 18.21 -6.13
N LEU A 313 0.30 17.77 -5.30
CA LEU A 313 -0.27 16.41 -5.39
C LEU A 313 -1.15 16.20 -6.62
N PHE A 314 -1.86 17.23 -7.07
CA PHE A 314 -2.81 17.19 -8.18
C PHE A 314 -2.39 18.14 -9.31
N GLN A 315 -1.08 18.24 -9.56
CA GLN A 315 -0.52 19.11 -10.59
C GLN A 315 -1.17 18.83 -11.95
N GLY A 316 -1.57 19.87 -12.68
CA GLY A 316 -2.14 19.73 -14.02
C GLY A 316 -3.58 19.20 -14.09
N GLN A 317 -4.20 18.82 -12.96
CA GLN A 317 -5.64 18.53 -12.90
C GLN A 317 -6.44 19.83 -12.93
N GLN A 318 -6.85 20.22 -14.14
CA GLN A 318 -7.91 21.19 -14.33
C GLN A 318 -9.22 20.47 -14.02
N TYR A 319 -9.57 20.36 -12.74
CA TYR A 319 -10.93 20.04 -12.33
C TYR A 319 -11.81 21.14 -12.92
N SER A 320 -12.32 20.92 -14.13
CA SER A 320 -13.51 21.62 -14.56
C SER A 320 -14.52 21.38 -13.45
N ASN A 321 -15.20 22.43 -13.01
CA ASN A 321 -16.22 22.33 -11.96
C ASN A 321 -17.37 21.35 -12.32
N ALA A 322 -17.29 20.66 -13.46
CA ALA A 322 -18.18 19.64 -13.98
C ALA A 322 -17.91 18.23 -13.44
N PHE A 323 -16.73 17.93 -12.87
CA PHE A 323 -16.44 16.63 -12.24
C PHE A 323 -16.23 16.78 -10.73
N VAL A 324 -17.22 17.35 -10.06
CA VAL A 324 -17.40 17.20 -8.62
C VAL A 324 -18.58 16.25 -8.47
N PRO A 325 -18.36 14.94 -8.17
CA PRO A 325 -19.48 14.12 -7.72
C PRO A 325 -20.12 14.87 -6.56
N GLY A 326 -21.43 15.13 -6.68
CA GLY A 326 -22.15 16.20 -6.00
C GLY A 326 -21.72 16.43 -4.56
N ARG A 327 -21.58 17.71 -4.19
CA ARG A 327 -21.03 18.22 -2.91
C ARG A 327 -21.20 17.20 -1.78
N VAL A 328 -20.12 16.45 -1.54
CA VAL A 328 -20.04 15.48 -0.46
C VAL A 328 -20.45 16.19 0.81
N LEU A 329 -21.47 15.66 1.49
CA LEU A 329 -21.86 16.22 2.76
C LEU A 329 -20.77 15.87 3.78
N TRP A 330 -19.97 16.87 4.14
CA TRP A 330 -18.85 16.72 5.08
C TRP A 330 -19.33 16.56 6.52
N THR A 331 -20.02 15.46 6.78
CA THR A 331 -20.38 15.01 8.13
C THR A 331 -19.11 14.67 8.93
N MET A 332 -19.23 14.63 10.27
CA MET A 332 -18.11 14.18 11.12
C MET A 332 -17.66 12.77 10.76
N LYS A 333 -18.59 11.89 10.33
CA LYS A 333 -18.29 10.52 9.88
C LYS A 333 -17.47 10.51 8.59
N ALA A 334 -17.81 11.36 7.61
CA ALA A 334 -17.05 11.50 6.36
C ALA A 334 -15.62 12.00 6.63
N LYS A 335 -15.47 13.02 7.48
CA LYS A 335 -14.15 13.53 7.89
C LYS A 335 -13.34 12.47 8.64
N ALA A 336 -13.98 11.74 9.55
CA ALA A 336 -13.35 10.64 10.29
C ALA A 336 -12.90 9.51 9.36
N ALA A 337 -13.70 9.14 8.35
CA ALA A 337 -13.33 8.12 7.37
C ALA A 337 -12.09 8.53 6.54
N VAL A 338 -12.03 9.80 6.11
CA VAL A 338 -10.85 10.36 5.43
C VAL A 338 -9.63 10.34 6.34
N ALA A 339 -9.77 10.83 7.58
CA ALA A 339 -8.69 10.87 8.56
C ALA A 339 -8.18 9.47 8.93
N ALA A 340 -9.08 8.51 9.18
CA ALA A 340 -8.72 7.12 9.49
C ALA A 340 -7.98 6.45 8.32
N THR A 341 -8.39 6.73 7.09
CA THR A 341 -7.69 6.26 5.89
C THR A 341 -6.27 6.82 5.82
N LEU A 342 -6.10 8.14 5.99
CA LEU A 342 -4.78 8.77 5.94
C LEU A 342 -3.88 8.30 7.10
N ALA A 343 -4.44 8.09 8.29
CA ALA A 343 -3.71 7.53 9.42
C ALA A 343 -3.23 6.10 9.12
N LEU A 344 -4.08 5.26 8.50
CA LEU A 344 -3.71 3.91 8.11
C LEU A 344 -2.65 3.90 6.99
N VAL A 345 -2.77 4.77 5.99
CA VAL A 345 -1.72 4.95 4.95
C VAL A 345 -0.41 5.42 5.59
N GLY A 346 -0.46 6.35 6.54
CA GLY A 346 0.72 6.79 7.29
C GLY A 346 1.37 5.64 8.07
N LEU A 347 0.56 4.77 8.70
CA LEU A 347 1.04 3.56 9.36
C LEU A 347 1.68 2.59 8.35
N TRP A 348 1.08 2.38 7.17
CA TRP A 348 1.67 1.57 6.10
C TRP A 348 2.98 2.14 5.59
N SER A 349 3.08 3.45 5.39
CA SER A 349 4.34 4.13 5.03
C SER A 349 5.42 3.91 6.09
N TRP A 350 5.08 4.03 7.37
CA TRP A 350 6.01 3.79 8.47
C TRP A 350 6.44 2.31 8.54
N MET A 351 5.51 1.37 8.39
CA MET A 351 5.83 -0.06 8.37
C MET A 351 6.66 -0.43 7.13
N LEU A 352 6.38 0.18 5.99
CA LEU A 352 7.12 0.01 4.75
C LEU A 352 8.57 0.50 4.89
N TRP A 353 8.77 1.66 5.53
CA TRP A 353 10.10 2.18 5.86
C TRP A 353 10.88 1.21 6.75
N ASN A 354 10.27 0.74 7.85
CA ASN A 354 10.92 -0.22 8.75
C ASN A 354 11.21 -1.57 8.06
N THR A 355 10.33 -2.01 7.15
CA THR A 355 10.56 -3.18 6.31
C THR A 355 11.76 -2.98 5.40
N ALA A 356 11.85 -1.82 4.74
CA ALA A 356 12.97 -1.48 3.86
C ALA A 356 14.30 -1.37 4.62
N ILE A 357 14.29 -1.03 5.91
CA ILE A 357 15.49 -0.99 6.75
C ILE A 357 15.87 -2.38 7.27
N TYR A 358 14.96 -3.14 7.90
CA TYR A 358 15.36 -4.28 8.74
C TYR A 358 15.12 -5.67 8.13
N PHE A 359 14.20 -5.80 7.18
CA PHE A 359 13.73 -7.11 6.72
C PHE A 359 13.99 -7.30 5.23
N HIS A 360 14.17 -8.54 4.79
CA HIS A 360 14.43 -8.90 3.40
C HIS A 360 15.75 -8.35 2.85
N THR A 361 16.21 -8.98 1.77
CA THR A 361 17.35 -8.50 0.99
C THR A 361 16.95 -7.30 0.10
N PRO A 362 17.90 -6.51 -0.41
CA PRO A 362 17.60 -5.42 -1.34
C PRO A 362 16.79 -5.88 -2.57
N GLN A 363 17.16 -7.00 -3.18
CA GLN A 363 16.45 -7.55 -4.34
C GLN A 363 15.01 -7.97 -4.01
N GLU A 364 14.79 -8.59 -2.85
CA GLU A 364 13.47 -9.01 -2.39
C GLU A 364 12.55 -7.81 -2.14
N LYS A 365 13.08 -6.72 -1.56
CA LYS A 365 12.35 -5.45 -1.39
C LYS A 365 11.94 -4.85 -2.74
N VAL A 366 12.87 -4.80 -3.70
CA VAL A 366 12.60 -4.27 -5.05
C VAL A 366 11.55 -5.11 -5.77
N SER A 367 11.66 -6.44 -5.71
CA SER A 367 10.66 -7.33 -6.33
C SER A 367 9.26 -7.15 -5.71
N GLY A 368 9.16 -7.01 -4.38
CA GLY A 368 7.88 -6.72 -3.71
C GLY A 368 7.27 -5.39 -4.12
N LEU A 369 8.10 -4.35 -4.30
CA LEU A 369 7.67 -3.04 -4.81
C LEU A 369 7.13 -3.16 -6.24
N ILE A 370 7.86 -3.83 -7.14
CA ILE A 370 7.47 -4.03 -8.54
C ILE A 370 6.13 -4.77 -8.63
N VAL A 371 5.98 -5.87 -7.89
CA VAL A 371 4.72 -6.64 -7.88
C VAL A 371 3.56 -5.79 -7.33
N GLY A 372 3.80 -4.99 -6.30
CA GLY A 372 2.79 -4.08 -5.73
C GLY A 372 2.35 -2.99 -6.71
N LEU A 373 3.30 -2.36 -7.39
CA LEU A 373 3.03 -1.34 -8.41
C LEU A 373 2.34 -1.94 -9.64
N PHE A 374 2.75 -3.12 -10.07
CA PHE A 374 2.13 -3.83 -11.19
C PHE A 374 0.66 -4.18 -10.89
N ALA A 375 0.39 -4.75 -9.71
CA ALA A 375 -0.98 -5.03 -9.27
C ALA A 375 -1.83 -3.75 -9.20
N TRP A 376 -1.26 -2.64 -8.70
CA TRP A 376 -1.94 -1.34 -8.68
C TRP A 376 -2.20 -0.75 -10.06
N LEU A 377 -1.26 -0.91 -11.01
CA LEU A 377 -1.40 -0.39 -12.37
C LEU A 377 -2.57 -1.05 -13.11
N LEU A 378 -2.83 -2.33 -12.81
CA LEU A 378 -3.94 -3.10 -13.37
C LEU A 378 -5.29 -2.81 -12.70
N LEU A 379 -5.32 -2.00 -11.64
CA LEU A 379 -6.59 -1.57 -11.05
C LEU A 379 -7.31 -0.59 -12.00
N PRO A 380 -8.64 -0.68 -12.12
CA PRO A 380 -9.44 0.24 -12.92
C PRO A 380 -9.11 1.70 -12.62
N LYS A 381 -8.59 2.42 -13.62
CA LYS A 381 -8.35 3.86 -13.57
C LYS A 381 -9.58 4.57 -14.12
N GLY A 382 -10.02 5.62 -13.43
CA GLY A 382 -11.21 6.37 -13.82
C GLY A 382 -11.94 6.89 -12.59
N ASN A 383 -12.36 8.14 -12.63
CA ASN A 383 -13.37 8.63 -11.73
C ASN A 383 -14.60 8.94 -12.56
#